data_AF-A0A7X7EPQ9-F1
#
_entry.id   AF-A0A7X7EPQ9-F1
#
_cell.length_a   1.000
_cell.length_b   1.000
_cell.length_c   1.000
_cell.angle_alpha   90.00
_cell.angle_beta   90.00
_cell.angle_gamma   90.00
#
_symmetry.space_group_name_H-M   'P 1'
#
loop_
_entity.id
_entity.type
_entity.pdbx_description
1 polymer ?
#
loop_
_entity_poly.entity_id
_entity_poly.type
_entity_poly.pdbx_seq_one_letter_code
_entity_poly.pdbx_strand_id
1 'polypeptide(L)'
;MSKKIALLSVMCLCLNISCEKNKYTITMTPQGDSIQREVVCWREGENGDLLKFSQAQLNQFAKAYNVPAPEAEEKKYVFAGTFTEKLPNDIGGAGVYLHASTSMGDVFFYAERFRGNDDIQAGINERRQAVNELVDMIIGWFQSEMRWEWHFGKLQKFLDRDFRWDMQNVCLYGWSANLTEKNTEMGYRIVQYLSERHYFDFREFREAFDEINRRDNFDPLLNIVRKIAAEKMGYTLDEKLPKSLVFLSSTDSSRKSLENYLRTTRQYKTLLRKWEKQKKTNPNLRQPAPIDVMTNVLSRALGVHEFENAVADVLDVTLVCHAEPYQTNGRWNSDKRILEWSQVIENSSSKLPTFLFAAWAVANEAAQKARFGQIVLEKESLEAYAFWYKQLNALQQEEWDAFLESLTPGPELRKKIAAFMFKTSTPTEPADATTWKNHFEQVLSQSSEPSGDPATMPTTQSTQPTHNKR
;
A
#
# COMPACT_ATOMS: atom_id res chain seq x y z
N MET A 1 19.61 -12.43 -10.92
CA MET A 1 19.16 -13.24 -9.77
C MET A 1 17.78 -12.87 -9.21
N SER A 2 17.07 -11.86 -9.75
CA SER A 2 15.73 -11.42 -9.33
C SER A 2 14.59 -11.77 -10.31
N LYS A 3 14.87 -12.51 -11.41
CA LYS A 3 13.91 -12.71 -12.52
C LYS A 3 13.32 -14.12 -12.65
N LYS A 4 13.67 -15.08 -11.78
CA LYS A 4 13.26 -16.49 -11.93
C LYS A 4 12.42 -17.06 -10.77
N ILE A 5 12.27 -16.32 -9.66
CA ILE A 5 11.35 -16.70 -8.59
C ILE A 5 9.89 -16.31 -8.93
N ALA A 6 9.69 -15.43 -9.92
CA ALA A 6 8.38 -15.12 -10.50
C ALA A 6 7.85 -16.19 -11.49
N LEU A 7 8.60 -17.26 -11.76
CA LEU A 7 8.37 -18.12 -12.93
C LEU A 7 7.37 -19.27 -12.70
N LEU A 8 6.86 -19.44 -11.49
CA LEU A 8 5.96 -20.56 -11.16
C LEU A 8 4.47 -20.22 -11.22
N SER A 9 4.15 -18.94 -11.40
CA SER A 9 2.78 -18.45 -11.64
C SER A 9 2.63 -17.72 -12.99
N VAL A 10 3.72 -17.32 -13.66
CA VAL A 10 3.66 -16.32 -14.75
C VAL A 10 3.91 -16.87 -16.18
N MET A 11 4.36 -18.11 -16.40
CA MET A 11 4.62 -18.62 -17.77
C MET A 11 3.37 -19.18 -18.48
N CYS A 12 2.36 -18.33 -18.72
CA CYS A 12 1.34 -18.61 -19.73
C CYS A 12 0.89 -17.43 -20.62
N LEU A 13 1.51 -16.25 -20.57
CA LEU A 13 1.08 -15.10 -21.38
C LEU A 13 2.26 -14.31 -21.98
N CYS A 14 2.89 -14.88 -23.01
CA CYS A 14 3.51 -14.08 -24.08
C CYS A 14 2.55 -14.10 -25.28
N LEU A 15 1.43 -13.38 -25.15
CA LEU A 15 0.59 -13.00 -26.29
C LEU A 15 0.45 -11.48 -26.21
N ASN A 16 1.16 -10.78 -27.09
CA ASN A 16 1.02 -9.36 -27.46
C ASN A 16 0.21 -8.52 -26.45
N ILE A 17 0.88 -8.08 -25.39
CA ILE A 17 0.33 -7.10 -24.46
C ILE A 17 0.43 -5.76 -25.16
N SER A 18 -0.68 -5.26 -25.69
CA SER A 18 -0.76 -3.87 -26.13
C SER A 18 -0.61 -2.96 -24.91
N CYS A 19 0.52 -2.25 -24.81
CA CYS A 19 0.92 -1.39 -23.69
C CYS A 19 0.20 -0.02 -23.70
N GLU A 20 -1.13 -0.02 -23.84
CA GLU A 20 -1.95 1.19 -23.79
C GLU A 20 -2.25 1.60 -22.35
N LYS A 21 -1.93 2.84 -21.95
CA LYS A 21 -2.12 3.31 -20.58
C LYS A 21 -2.79 4.67 -20.51
N ASN A 22 -3.55 4.93 -19.46
CA ASN A 22 -3.94 6.28 -19.13
C ASN A 22 -2.81 6.97 -18.37
N LYS A 23 -2.63 8.25 -18.66
CA LYS A 23 -1.73 9.15 -17.95
C LYS A 23 -2.53 10.29 -17.35
N TYR A 24 -2.16 10.66 -16.13
CA TYR A 24 -2.74 11.75 -15.37
C TYR A 24 -1.63 12.65 -14.86
N THR A 25 -1.76 13.95 -15.09
CA THR A 25 -0.91 14.96 -14.47
C THR A 25 -1.78 15.89 -13.66
N ILE A 26 -1.48 16.05 -12.38
CA ILE A 26 -2.19 16.92 -11.46
C ILE A 26 -1.26 18.06 -11.04
N THR A 27 -1.71 19.29 -11.19
CA THR A 27 -1.02 20.47 -10.65
C THR A 27 -1.91 21.13 -9.61
N MET A 28 -1.36 21.40 -8.43
CA MET A 28 -2.09 22.01 -7.32
C MET A 28 -1.37 23.24 -6.78
N THR A 29 -2.14 24.31 -6.58
CA THR A 29 -1.66 25.59 -6.07
C THR A 29 -2.53 26.04 -4.89
N PRO A 30 -2.01 25.96 -3.66
CA PRO A 30 -2.62 26.49 -2.44
C PRO A 30 -3.00 27.98 -2.56
N GLN A 31 -4.16 28.35 -2.03
CA GLN A 31 -4.71 29.70 -1.97
C GLN A 31 -5.47 29.90 -0.65
N GLY A 32 -4.71 29.91 0.46
CA GLY A 32 -5.27 30.00 1.81
C GLY A 32 -6.15 28.79 2.13
N ASP A 33 -7.43 29.03 2.42
CA ASP A 33 -8.40 27.96 2.74
C ASP A 33 -8.86 27.14 1.52
N SER A 34 -8.36 27.47 0.34
CA SER A 34 -8.71 26.81 -0.92
C SER A 34 -7.47 26.35 -1.67
N ILE A 35 -7.65 25.43 -2.61
CA ILE A 35 -6.59 24.95 -3.49
C ILE A 35 -7.09 24.92 -4.93
N GLN A 36 -6.33 25.54 -5.84
CA GLN A 36 -6.55 25.36 -7.27
C GLN A 36 -5.97 24.02 -7.67
N ARG A 37 -6.74 23.27 -8.46
CA ARG A 37 -6.33 21.97 -8.98
C ARG A 37 -6.62 21.93 -10.47
N GLU A 38 -5.62 21.53 -11.24
CA GLU A 38 -5.74 21.21 -12.65
C GLU A 38 -5.34 19.75 -12.87
N VAL A 39 -6.14 19.01 -13.63
CA VAL A 39 -5.85 17.65 -14.06
C VAL A 39 -5.81 17.60 -15.57
N VAL A 40 -4.71 17.09 -16.10
CA VAL A 40 -4.55 16.74 -17.51
C VAL A 40 -4.58 15.23 -17.64
N CYS A 41 -5.51 14.68 -18.42
CA CYS A 41 -5.62 13.24 -18.63
C CYS A 41 -5.64 12.87 -20.12
N TRP A 42 -5.00 11.74 -20.46
CA TRP A 42 -4.99 11.19 -21.82
C TRP A 42 -4.66 9.71 -21.83
N ARG A 43 -4.93 9.03 -22.95
CA ARG A 43 -4.55 7.64 -23.18
C ARG A 43 -3.45 7.60 -24.22
N GLU A 44 -2.44 6.79 -23.98
CA GLU A 44 -1.26 6.65 -24.84
C GLU A 44 -1.13 5.19 -25.27
N GLY A 45 -0.93 4.96 -26.57
CA GLY A 45 -0.60 3.67 -27.17
C GLY A 45 0.88 3.32 -27.06
N GLU A 46 1.26 2.16 -27.58
CA GLU A 46 2.63 1.65 -27.46
C GLU A 46 3.69 2.55 -28.10
N ASN A 47 3.32 3.26 -29.17
CA ASN A 47 4.23 4.10 -29.94
C ASN A 47 4.22 5.56 -29.46
N GLY A 48 3.53 5.87 -28.36
CA GLY A 48 3.35 7.22 -27.85
C GLY A 48 2.21 8.00 -28.55
N ASP A 49 1.45 7.33 -29.43
CA ASP A 49 0.29 7.87 -30.09
C ASP A 49 -0.88 8.08 -29.10
N LEU A 50 -1.66 9.13 -29.31
CA LEU A 50 -2.83 9.41 -28.49
C LEU A 50 -3.98 8.51 -28.91
N LEU A 51 -4.57 7.83 -27.93
CA LEU A 51 -5.72 6.97 -28.12
C LEU A 51 -6.97 7.62 -27.54
N LYS A 52 -8.14 7.15 -27.99
CA LYS A 52 -9.42 7.61 -27.48
C LYS A 52 -9.58 7.29 -25.99
N PHE A 53 -9.85 8.32 -25.18
CA PHE A 53 -10.08 8.17 -23.74
C PHE A 53 -11.46 7.56 -23.42
N SER A 54 -11.62 7.00 -22.23
CA SER A 54 -12.92 6.43 -21.81
C SER A 54 -13.97 7.53 -21.59
N GLN A 55 -15.09 7.47 -22.33
CA GLN A 55 -16.20 8.41 -22.13
C GLN A 55 -16.76 8.35 -20.70
N ALA A 56 -16.79 7.17 -20.08
CA ALA A 56 -17.26 7.02 -18.71
C ALA A 56 -16.37 7.77 -17.71
N GLN A 57 -15.04 7.73 -17.92
CA GLN A 57 -14.10 8.50 -17.10
C GLN A 57 -14.22 10.00 -17.37
N LEU A 58 -14.36 10.43 -18.63
CA LEU A 58 -14.61 11.86 -18.95
C LEU A 58 -15.87 12.38 -18.26
N ASN A 59 -16.94 11.58 -18.21
CA ASN A 59 -18.16 11.93 -17.49
C ASN A 59 -17.92 12.04 -15.97
N GLN A 60 -17.06 11.19 -15.40
CA GLN A 60 -16.68 11.27 -13.99
C GLN A 60 -15.90 12.55 -13.69
N PHE A 61 -14.89 12.89 -14.51
CA PHE A 61 -14.17 14.17 -14.40
C PHE A 61 -15.12 15.36 -14.54
N ALA A 62 -15.94 15.38 -15.59
CA ALA A 62 -16.91 16.44 -15.84
C ALA A 62 -17.84 16.69 -14.64
N LYS A 63 -18.34 15.60 -14.03
CA LYS A 63 -19.13 15.68 -12.80
C LYS A 63 -18.33 16.22 -11.62
N ALA A 64 -17.10 15.75 -11.43
CA ALA A 64 -16.25 16.13 -10.29
C ALA A 64 -15.82 17.61 -10.35
N TYR A 65 -15.67 18.18 -11.55
CA TYR A 65 -15.30 19.57 -11.80
C TYR A 65 -16.50 20.47 -12.14
N ASN A 66 -17.72 19.92 -12.16
CA ASN A 66 -18.95 20.62 -12.51
C ASN A 66 -18.89 21.34 -13.88
N VAL A 67 -18.37 20.65 -14.90
CA VAL A 67 -18.30 21.12 -16.29
C VAL A 67 -19.04 20.16 -17.23
N PRO A 68 -19.43 20.59 -18.44
CA PRO A 68 -19.97 19.69 -19.45
C PRO A 68 -18.96 18.60 -19.82
N ALA A 69 -19.45 17.36 -19.99
CA ALA A 69 -18.58 16.26 -20.40
C ALA A 69 -18.14 16.43 -21.86
N PRO A 70 -16.83 16.47 -22.14
CA PRO A 70 -16.36 16.50 -23.52
C PRO A 70 -16.59 15.15 -24.20
N GLU A 71 -16.61 15.16 -25.53
CA GLU A 71 -16.64 13.92 -26.31
C GLU A 71 -15.25 13.26 -26.32
N ALA A 72 -15.26 11.93 -26.26
CA ALA A 72 -14.07 11.11 -26.34
C ALA A 72 -13.47 11.12 -27.77
N GLU A 73 -12.21 11.56 -27.84
CA GLU A 73 -11.37 11.86 -28.99
C GLU A 73 -9.90 11.49 -28.63
N GLU A 74 -9.03 11.45 -29.62
CA GLU A 74 -7.60 11.12 -29.49
C GLU A 74 -6.78 12.36 -29.08
N LYS A 75 -7.09 12.93 -27.91
CA LYS A 75 -6.44 14.15 -27.41
C LYS A 75 -6.22 14.13 -25.90
N LYS A 76 -5.53 15.15 -25.40
CA LYS A 76 -5.44 15.44 -23.97
C LYS A 76 -6.65 16.24 -23.53
N TYR A 77 -7.13 15.96 -22.33
CA TYR A 77 -8.23 16.67 -21.68
C TYR A 77 -7.72 17.41 -20.47
N VAL A 78 -8.28 18.60 -20.22
CA VAL A 78 -7.93 19.43 -19.08
C VAL A 78 -9.19 19.72 -18.28
N PHE A 79 -9.12 19.49 -16.98
CA PHE A 79 -10.16 19.84 -16.02
C PHE A 79 -9.52 20.69 -14.92
N ALA A 80 -10.14 21.81 -14.57
CA ALA A 80 -9.60 22.71 -13.56
C ALA A 80 -10.72 23.20 -12.64
N GLY A 81 -10.39 23.37 -11.36
CA GLY A 81 -11.35 23.82 -10.35
C GLY A 81 -10.67 24.25 -9.06
N THR A 82 -11.43 24.93 -8.21
CA THR A 82 -11.01 25.37 -6.88
C THR A 82 -11.78 24.58 -5.83
N PHE A 83 -11.08 24.05 -4.85
CA PHE A 83 -11.66 23.19 -3.83
C PHE A 83 -11.31 23.69 -2.44
N THR A 84 -12.24 23.51 -1.50
CA THR A 84 -12.08 23.83 -0.07
C THR A 84 -12.28 22.56 0.73
N GLU A 85 -11.37 22.26 1.65
CA GLU A 85 -11.33 21.06 2.50
C GLU A 85 -11.28 19.71 1.76
N LYS A 86 -12.26 19.39 0.91
CA LYS A 86 -12.39 18.12 0.19
C LYS A 86 -11.98 18.25 -1.26
N LEU A 87 -11.16 17.32 -1.72
CA LEU A 87 -10.74 17.21 -3.12
C LEU A 87 -11.71 16.33 -3.93
N PRO A 88 -11.81 16.53 -5.26
CA PRO A 88 -12.74 15.81 -6.11
C PRO A 88 -12.41 14.31 -6.19
N ASN A 89 -13.44 13.45 -6.28
CA ASN A 89 -13.27 12.02 -6.54
C ASN A 89 -13.19 11.76 -8.06
N ASP A 90 -12.11 12.23 -8.69
CA ASP A 90 -11.94 12.27 -10.15
C ASP A 90 -11.21 11.03 -10.70
N ILE A 91 -10.07 10.64 -10.12
CA ILE A 91 -9.27 9.46 -10.51
C ILE A 91 -9.63 8.24 -9.64
N GLY A 92 -10.54 8.41 -8.68
CA GLY A 92 -10.95 7.40 -7.70
C GLY A 92 -10.27 7.62 -6.37
N GLY A 93 -11.02 7.60 -5.26
CA GLY A 93 -10.50 7.77 -3.91
C GLY A 93 -11.08 9.01 -3.22
N ALA A 94 -10.31 9.60 -2.32
CA ALA A 94 -10.71 10.79 -1.58
C ALA A 94 -9.46 11.57 -1.14
N GLY A 95 -9.56 12.90 -1.15
CA GLY A 95 -8.50 13.77 -0.68
C GLY A 95 -9.01 14.90 0.19
N VAL A 96 -8.08 15.44 0.98
CA VAL A 96 -8.29 16.54 1.90
C VAL A 96 -7.17 17.57 1.73
N TYR A 97 -7.53 18.84 1.83
CA TYR A 97 -6.62 19.97 1.93
C TYR A 97 -7.07 20.84 3.10
N LEU A 98 -6.19 21.04 4.08
CA LEU A 98 -6.46 21.89 5.24
C LEU A 98 -5.47 23.04 5.27
N HIS A 99 -5.96 24.17 5.76
CA HIS A 99 -5.16 25.34 6.05
C HIS A 99 -5.58 25.88 7.42
N ALA A 100 -4.59 26.24 8.23
CA ALA A 100 -4.79 26.89 9.51
C ALA A 100 -3.86 28.11 9.59
N SER A 101 -4.47 29.29 9.55
CA SER A 101 -3.78 30.57 9.77
C SER A 101 -3.87 31.00 11.23
N THR A 102 -2.78 31.58 11.73
CA THR A 102 -2.67 32.20 13.05
C THR A 102 -1.82 33.47 12.98
N SER A 103 -1.83 34.28 14.02
CA SER A 103 -0.93 35.43 14.11
C SER A 103 0.57 35.05 14.15
N MET A 104 0.90 33.76 14.35
CA MET A 104 2.26 33.22 14.39
C MET A 104 2.73 32.61 13.06
N GLY A 105 1.82 32.39 12.11
CA GLY A 105 2.10 31.79 10.80
C GLY A 105 0.97 30.90 10.30
N ASP A 106 1.21 30.30 9.13
CA ASP A 106 0.27 29.47 8.40
C ASP A 106 0.75 28.02 8.35
N VAL A 107 -0.20 27.09 8.44
CA VAL A 107 0.03 25.65 8.39
C VAL A 107 -0.88 25.06 7.33
N PHE A 108 -0.34 24.14 6.55
CA PHE A 108 -1.04 23.50 5.48
C PHE A 108 -0.84 21.98 5.54
N PHE A 109 -1.91 21.26 5.20
CA PHE A 109 -1.91 19.82 5.12
C PHE A 109 -2.63 19.38 3.84
N TYR A 110 -2.03 18.44 3.13
CA TYR A 110 -2.61 17.78 1.96
C TYR A 110 -2.48 16.27 2.13
N ALA A 111 -3.56 15.55 1.85
CA ALA A 111 -3.52 14.09 1.74
C ALA A 111 -4.56 13.60 0.73
N GLU A 112 -4.18 12.67 -0.15
CA GLU A 112 -5.08 12.15 -1.17
C GLU A 112 -4.79 10.68 -1.49
N ARG A 113 -5.87 9.91 -1.62
CA ARG A 113 -5.85 8.51 -2.09
C ARG A 113 -6.30 8.45 -3.53
N PHE A 114 -5.61 7.65 -4.34
CA PHE A 114 -5.92 7.38 -5.74
C PHE A 114 -6.15 5.87 -5.93
N ARG A 115 -7.35 5.51 -6.42
CA ARG A 115 -7.80 4.14 -6.73
C ARG A 115 -7.55 3.16 -5.57
N GLY A 116 -7.47 1.86 -5.86
CA GLY A 116 -7.25 0.80 -4.89
C GLY A 116 -8.45 0.54 -3.96
N ASN A 117 -8.21 -0.28 -2.95
CA ASN A 117 -9.18 -0.60 -1.91
C ASN A 117 -8.54 -0.45 -0.53
N ASP A 118 -9.09 0.44 0.28
CA ASP A 118 -8.59 0.70 1.64
C ASP A 118 -9.26 -0.18 2.71
N ASP A 119 -10.18 -1.06 2.31
CA ASP A 119 -10.78 -2.04 3.22
C ASP A 119 -9.85 -3.25 3.39
N ILE A 120 -8.82 -3.06 4.23
CA ILE A 120 -7.82 -4.09 4.56
C ILE A 120 -8.51 -5.33 5.14
N GLN A 121 -9.53 -5.14 5.97
CA GLN A 121 -10.20 -6.25 6.65
C GLN A 121 -11.02 -7.10 5.68
N ALA A 122 -11.78 -6.47 4.76
CA ALA A 122 -12.46 -7.19 3.69
C ALA A 122 -11.45 -7.91 2.79
N GLY A 123 -10.31 -7.28 2.50
CA GLY A 123 -9.22 -7.90 1.75
C GLY A 123 -8.67 -9.18 2.42
N ILE A 124 -8.44 -9.16 3.74
CA ILE A 124 -8.02 -10.34 4.51
C ILE A 124 -9.10 -11.42 4.46
N ASN A 125 -10.36 -11.05 4.67
CA ASN A 125 -11.49 -11.98 4.68
C ASN A 125 -11.68 -12.67 3.33
N GLU A 126 -11.61 -11.91 2.23
CA GLU A 126 -11.70 -12.45 0.87
C GLU A 126 -10.58 -13.48 0.60
N ARG A 127 -9.34 -13.16 0.99
CA ARG A 127 -8.20 -14.07 0.81
C ARG A 127 -8.35 -15.34 1.64
N ARG A 128 -8.80 -15.21 2.89
CA ARG A 128 -9.10 -16.35 3.74
C ARG A 128 -10.17 -17.25 3.12
N GLN A 129 -11.23 -16.66 2.56
CA GLN A 129 -12.26 -17.41 1.85
C GLN A 129 -11.69 -18.10 0.60
N ALA A 130 -10.87 -17.42 -0.18
CA ALA A 130 -10.23 -18.01 -1.35
C ALA A 130 -9.30 -19.18 -0.97
N VAL A 131 -8.53 -19.07 0.12
CA VAL A 131 -7.74 -20.21 0.64
C VAL A 131 -8.65 -21.36 1.07
N ASN A 132 -9.79 -21.07 1.70
CA ASN A 132 -10.72 -22.13 2.08
C ASN A 132 -11.27 -22.86 0.85
N GLU A 133 -11.68 -22.13 -0.18
CA GLU A 133 -12.12 -22.69 -1.47
C GLU A 133 -11.00 -23.53 -2.12
N LEU A 134 -9.75 -23.06 -2.06
CA LEU A 134 -8.59 -23.76 -2.61
C LEU A 134 -8.34 -25.09 -1.90
N VAL A 135 -8.34 -25.09 -0.57
CA VAL A 135 -8.10 -26.29 0.23
C VAL A 135 -9.25 -27.27 0.09
N ASP A 136 -10.50 -26.80 -0.01
CA ASP A 136 -11.66 -27.67 -0.30
C ASP A 136 -11.51 -28.38 -1.64
N MET A 137 -10.98 -27.69 -2.66
CA MET A 137 -10.67 -28.31 -3.96
C MET A 137 -9.56 -29.35 -3.86
N ILE A 138 -8.49 -29.08 -3.08
CA ILE A 138 -7.41 -30.04 -2.85
C ILE A 138 -7.94 -31.29 -2.12
N ILE A 139 -8.73 -31.11 -1.06
CA ILE A 139 -9.33 -32.22 -0.30
C ILE A 139 -10.23 -33.05 -1.22
N GLY A 140 -11.11 -32.41 -2.00
CA GLY A 140 -12.00 -33.11 -2.92
C GLY A 140 -11.25 -33.84 -4.03
N TRP A 141 -10.13 -33.28 -4.51
CA TRP A 141 -9.25 -33.95 -5.47
C TRP A 141 -8.63 -35.22 -4.87
N PHE A 142 -7.99 -35.12 -3.70
CA PHE A 142 -7.43 -36.29 -3.02
C PHE A 142 -8.50 -37.33 -2.69
N GLN A 143 -9.69 -36.90 -2.26
CA GLN A 143 -10.82 -37.79 -2.02
C GLN A 143 -11.24 -38.52 -3.29
N SER A 144 -11.22 -37.87 -4.46
CA SER A 144 -11.57 -38.50 -5.74
C SER A 144 -10.62 -39.64 -6.13
N GLU A 145 -9.33 -39.52 -5.78
CA GLU A 145 -8.30 -40.53 -6.05
C GLU A 145 -8.23 -41.61 -4.97
N MET A 146 -8.48 -41.24 -3.71
CA MET A 146 -8.15 -42.06 -2.54
C MET A 146 -9.36 -42.49 -1.70
N ARG A 147 -10.60 -42.36 -2.21
CA ARG A 147 -11.83 -42.67 -1.45
C ARG A 147 -11.87 -44.04 -0.76
N TRP A 148 -11.11 -45.01 -1.26
CA TRP A 148 -11.07 -46.38 -0.72
C TRP A 148 -9.86 -46.66 0.17
N GLU A 149 -8.98 -45.68 0.36
CA GLU A 149 -7.79 -45.80 1.18
C GLU A 149 -8.15 -45.61 2.66
N TRP A 150 -7.95 -46.66 3.46
CA TRP A 150 -8.33 -46.68 4.88
C TRP A 150 -7.69 -45.52 5.68
N HIS A 151 -6.45 -45.18 5.35
CA HIS A 151 -5.71 -44.13 6.06
C HIS A 151 -6.03 -42.70 5.59
N PHE A 152 -6.84 -42.51 4.54
CA PHE A 152 -7.12 -41.19 3.97
C PHE A 152 -7.74 -40.22 4.98
N GLY A 153 -8.56 -40.71 5.92
CA GLY A 153 -9.18 -39.86 6.94
C GLY A 153 -8.18 -39.07 7.81
N LYS A 154 -6.96 -39.59 8.03
CA LYS A 154 -5.91 -38.85 8.74
C LYS A 154 -5.35 -37.69 7.91
N LEU A 155 -5.08 -37.95 6.62
CA LEU A 155 -4.64 -36.92 5.68
C LEU A 155 -5.71 -35.85 5.48
N GLN A 156 -6.98 -36.24 5.35
CA GLN A 156 -8.09 -35.30 5.25
C GLN A 156 -8.17 -34.37 6.46
N LYS A 157 -8.03 -34.91 7.68
CA LYS A 157 -8.03 -34.10 8.91
C LYS A 157 -6.85 -33.13 8.99
N PHE A 158 -5.67 -33.57 8.54
CA PHE A 158 -4.49 -32.68 8.42
C PHE A 158 -4.73 -31.56 7.41
N LEU A 159 -5.23 -31.90 6.22
CA LEU A 159 -5.52 -30.95 5.14
C LEU A 159 -6.55 -29.89 5.60
N ASP A 160 -7.60 -30.33 6.30
CA ASP A 160 -8.70 -29.46 6.72
C ASP A 160 -8.35 -28.53 7.89
N ARG A 161 -7.36 -28.91 8.73
CA ARG A 161 -6.97 -28.15 9.93
C ARG A 161 -5.64 -27.44 9.75
N ASP A 162 -4.55 -28.19 9.89
CA ASP A 162 -3.20 -27.63 10.00
C ASP A 162 -2.78 -27.01 8.66
N PHE A 163 -2.91 -27.75 7.57
CA PHE A 163 -2.59 -27.24 6.23
C PHE A 163 -3.45 -26.06 5.82
N ARG A 164 -4.75 -26.08 6.11
CA ARG A 164 -5.64 -24.95 5.83
C ARG A 164 -5.18 -23.68 6.53
N TRP A 165 -4.85 -23.79 7.82
CA TRP A 165 -4.35 -22.66 8.61
C TRP A 165 -3.00 -22.16 8.10
N ASP A 166 -2.08 -23.08 7.80
CA ASP A 166 -0.75 -22.74 7.31
C ASP A 166 -0.82 -22.09 5.92
N MET A 167 -1.70 -22.58 5.04
CA MET A 167 -1.93 -21.99 3.71
C MET A 167 -2.50 -20.57 3.80
N GLN A 168 -3.35 -20.29 4.79
CA GLN A 168 -3.83 -18.91 5.03
C GLN A 168 -2.65 -17.99 5.38
N ASN A 169 -1.71 -18.43 6.21
CA ASN A 169 -0.52 -17.66 6.54
C ASN A 169 0.42 -17.48 5.35
N VAL A 170 0.66 -18.54 4.58
CA VAL A 170 1.47 -18.48 3.35
C VAL A 170 0.89 -17.48 2.35
N CYS A 171 -0.43 -17.49 2.13
CA CYS A 171 -1.08 -16.52 1.25
C CYS A 171 -0.98 -15.09 1.77
N LEU A 172 -1.05 -14.88 3.09
CA LEU A 172 -0.85 -13.55 3.69
C LEU A 172 0.60 -13.06 3.56
N TYR A 173 1.60 -13.94 3.68
CA TYR A 173 3.00 -13.59 3.34
C TYR A 173 3.14 -13.22 1.86
N GLY A 174 2.51 -13.99 0.96
CA GLY A 174 2.50 -13.68 -0.48
C GLY A 174 1.84 -12.33 -0.77
N TRP A 175 0.72 -12.02 -0.12
CA TRP A 175 0.06 -10.72 -0.27
C TRP A 175 0.89 -9.59 0.33
N SER A 176 1.54 -9.80 1.47
CA SER A 176 2.43 -8.81 2.10
C SER A 176 3.65 -8.52 1.22
N ALA A 177 4.13 -9.52 0.47
CA ALA A 177 5.14 -9.32 -0.56
C ALA A 177 4.62 -8.35 -1.64
N ASN A 178 3.36 -8.46 -2.07
CA ASN A 178 2.79 -7.51 -3.05
C ASN A 178 2.58 -6.09 -2.49
N LEU A 179 2.50 -5.93 -1.17
CA LEU A 179 2.40 -4.63 -0.51
C LEU A 179 3.76 -3.96 -0.26
N THR A 180 4.87 -4.71 -0.38
CA THR A 180 6.21 -4.24 -0.04
C THR A 180 7.17 -4.50 -1.19
N GLU A 181 8.20 -3.67 -1.41
CA GLU A 181 9.21 -3.96 -2.45
C GLU A 181 10.16 -5.13 -2.06
N LYS A 182 9.82 -5.92 -1.04
CA LYS A 182 10.67 -6.94 -0.39
C LYS A 182 10.30 -8.39 -0.77
N ASN A 183 10.03 -8.64 -2.05
CA ASN A 183 9.57 -9.94 -2.56
C ASN A 183 10.49 -11.12 -2.18
N THR A 184 11.81 -10.93 -2.25
CA THR A 184 12.79 -12.00 -1.93
C THR A 184 12.76 -12.40 -0.46
N GLU A 185 12.70 -11.42 0.45
CA GLU A 185 12.66 -11.66 1.91
C GLU A 185 11.40 -12.46 2.28
N MET A 186 10.25 -12.09 1.72
CA MET A 186 8.98 -12.78 1.98
C MET A 186 9.00 -14.23 1.49
N GLY A 187 9.66 -14.51 0.36
CA GLY A 187 9.88 -15.88 -0.10
C GLY A 187 10.65 -16.72 0.92
N TYR A 188 11.75 -16.20 1.47
CA TYR A 188 12.52 -16.92 2.50
C TYR A 188 11.74 -17.11 3.80
N ARG A 189 10.91 -16.14 4.20
CA ARG A 189 10.01 -16.27 5.36
C ARG A 189 9.00 -17.40 5.18
N ILE A 190 8.42 -17.55 3.99
CA ILE A 190 7.52 -18.68 3.68
C ILE A 190 8.26 -20.02 3.80
N VAL A 191 9.46 -20.12 3.23
CA VAL A 191 10.26 -21.35 3.28
C VAL A 191 10.61 -21.72 4.72
N GLN A 192 11.05 -20.76 5.54
CA GLN A 192 11.33 -20.99 6.95
C GLN A 192 10.06 -21.41 7.71
N TYR A 193 8.94 -20.72 7.51
CA TYR A 193 7.66 -20.99 8.17
C TYR A 193 7.17 -22.44 7.93
N LEU A 194 7.29 -22.92 6.69
CA LEU A 194 6.90 -24.27 6.30
C LEU A 194 7.91 -25.33 6.79
N SER A 195 9.20 -25.00 6.83
CA SER A 195 10.22 -25.90 7.38
C SER A 195 10.06 -26.12 8.88
N GLU A 196 9.78 -25.07 9.66
CA GLU A 196 9.51 -25.14 11.11
C GLU A 196 8.27 -25.99 11.45
N ARG A 197 7.38 -26.20 10.47
CA ARG A 197 6.18 -27.03 10.58
C ARG A 197 6.33 -28.42 9.96
N HIS A 198 7.56 -28.78 9.59
CA HIS A 198 7.90 -30.09 9.05
C HIS A 198 7.15 -30.43 7.76
N TYR A 199 6.89 -29.44 6.90
CA TYR A 199 6.47 -29.73 5.51
C TYR A 199 7.66 -30.24 4.68
N PHE A 200 8.86 -29.73 4.93
CA PHE A 200 10.07 -30.17 4.26
C PHE A 200 11.31 -29.75 5.06
N ASP A 201 12.43 -30.42 4.81
CA ASP A 201 13.74 -29.91 5.21
C ASP A 201 14.21 -28.82 4.24
N PHE A 202 14.96 -27.83 4.75
CA PHE A 202 15.45 -26.71 3.95
C PHE A 202 16.35 -27.16 2.79
N ARG A 203 17.17 -28.20 2.97
CA ARG A 203 18.05 -28.75 1.93
C ARG A 203 17.23 -29.44 0.84
N GLU A 204 16.27 -30.28 1.22
CA GLU A 204 15.40 -30.97 0.27
C GLU A 204 14.60 -29.97 -0.59
N PHE A 205 14.04 -28.93 0.04
CA PHE A 205 13.37 -27.86 -0.69
C PHE A 205 14.33 -27.13 -1.63
N ARG A 206 15.55 -26.81 -1.19
CA ARG A 206 16.54 -26.09 -2.00
C ARG A 206 16.92 -26.87 -3.26
N GLU A 207 17.11 -28.19 -3.14
CA GLU A 207 17.40 -29.08 -4.26
C GLU A 207 16.24 -29.12 -5.25
N ALA A 208 15.01 -29.29 -4.77
CA ALA A 208 13.81 -29.25 -5.61
C ALA A 208 13.63 -27.88 -6.30
N PHE A 209 13.88 -26.79 -5.58
CA PHE A 209 13.78 -25.43 -6.11
C PHE A 209 14.83 -25.14 -7.19
N ASP A 210 16.05 -25.67 -7.04
CA ASP A 210 17.11 -25.55 -8.04
C ASP A 210 16.75 -26.29 -9.35
N GLU A 211 16.14 -27.48 -9.26
CA GLU A 211 15.67 -28.24 -10.43
C GLU A 211 14.55 -27.52 -11.19
N ILE A 212 13.59 -26.95 -10.45
CA ILE A 212 12.56 -26.09 -11.03
C ILE A 212 13.19 -24.91 -11.78
N ASN A 213 14.11 -24.17 -11.15
CA ASN A 213 14.70 -22.98 -11.75
C ASN A 213 15.59 -23.25 -12.97
N ARG A 214 16.22 -24.43 -13.02
CA ARG A 214 17.16 -24.80 -14.08
C ARG A 214 16.48 -25.54 -15.23
N ARG A 215 15.48 -26.37 -14.95
CA ARG A 215 14.95 -27.37 -15.88
C ARG A 215 13.43 -27.36 -16.04
N ASP A 216 12.72 -26.47 -15.33
CA ASP A 216 11.25 -26.44 -15.30
C ASP A 216 10.64 -27.79 -14.87
N ASN A 217 11.36 -28.51 -14.00
CA ASN A 217 10.99 -29.83 -13.53
C ASN A 217 10.37 -29.75 -12.12
N PHE A 218 9.07 -30.03 -12.03
CA PHE A 218 8.30 -30.00 -10.77
C PHE A 218 8.25 -31.34 -10.04
N ASP A 219 8.74 -32.43 -10.65
CA ASP A 219 8.67 -33.77 -10.07
C ASP A 219 9.34 -33.88 -8.69
N PRO A 220 10.49 -33.22 -8.41
CA PRO A 220 11.08 -33.21 -7.07
C PRO A 220 10.15 -32.62 -6.00
N LEU A 221 9.43 -31.54 -6.33
CA LEU A 221 8.47 -30.91 -5.41
C LEU A 221 7.25 -31.82 -5.18
N LEU A 222 6.74 -32.47 -6.23
CA LEU A 222 5.67 -33.46 -6.10
C LEU A 222 6.08 -34.65 -5.24
N ASN A 223 7.34 -35.06 -5.31
CA ASN A 223 7.87 -36.11 -4.43
C ASN A 223 7.87 -35.69 -2.95
N ILE A 224 8.21 -34.42 -2.65
CA ILE A 224 8.07 -33.85 -1.29
C ILE A 224 6.61 -33.93 -0.85
N VAL A 225 5.66 -33.44 -1.67
CA VAL A 225 4.21 -33.48 -1.36
C VAL A 225 3.75 -34.92 -1.12
N ARG A 226 4.23 -35.88 -1.92
CA ARG A 226 3.90 -37.30 -1.80
C ARG A 226 4.42 -37.91 -0.49
N LYS A 227 5.62 -37.55 -0.05
CA LYS A 227 6.18 -37.99 1.25
C LYS A 227 5.35 -37.44 2.41
N ILE A 228 5.05 -36.13 2.41
CA ILE A 228 4.20 -35.50 3.42
C ILE A 228 2.85 -36.21 3.49
N ALA A 229 2.21 -36.45 2.34
CA ALA A 229 0.92 -37.12 2.30
C ALA A 229 1.00 -38.52 2.94
N ALA A 230 2.01 -39.33 2.60
CA ALA A 230 2.22 -40.65 3.18
C ALA A 230 2.46 -40.60 4.70
N GLU A 231 3.30 -39.69 5.17
CA GLU A 231 3.56 -39.50 6.61
C GLU A 231 2.29 -39.09 7.37
N LYS A 232 1.49 -38.16 6.83
CA LYS A 232 0.24 -37.72 7.46
C LYS A 232 -0.86 -38.79 7.40
N MET A 233 -0.74 -39.77 6.51
CA MET A 233 -1.54 -41.00 6.52
C MET A 233 -1.04 -42.02 7.56
N GLY A 234 0.17 -41.85 8.07
CA GLY A 234 0.79 -42.70 9.10
C GLY A 234 1.69 -43.80 8.55
N TYR A 235 2.15 -43.70 7.30
CA TYR A 235 3.20 -44.57 6.77
C TYR A 235 4.57 -44.10 7.24
N THR A 236 5.51 -45.03 7.39
CA THR A 236 6.92 -44.69 7.66
C THR A 236 7.67 -44.45 6.35
N LEU A 237 8.68 -43.57 6.35
CA LEU A 237 9.46 -43.27 5.14
C LEU A 237 10.26 -44.48 4.61
N ASP A 238 10.51 -45.48 5.46
CA ASP A 238 11.16 -46.74 5.10
C ASP A 238 10.22 -47.72 4.39
N GLU A 239 8.91 -47.49 4.47
CA GLU A 239 7.90 -48.24 3.74
C GLU A 239 7.80 -47.76 2.29
N LYS A 240 7.47 -48.68 1.38
CA LYS A 240 7.13 -48.29 0.01
C LYS A 240 5.91 -47.37 0.04
N LEU A 241 6.03 -46.22 -0.62
CA LEU A 241 4.95 -45.24 -0.71
C LEU A 241 3.63 -45.90 -1.19
N PRO A 242 2.47 -45.51 -0.62
CA PRO A 242 1.18 -46.08 -0.96
C PRO A 242 0.88 -45.99 -2.46
N LYS A 243 0.35 -47.08 -3.03
CA LYS A 243 -0.11 -47.08 -4.44
C LYS A 243 -1.21 -46.04 -4.68
N SER A 244 -1.98 -45.69 -3.66
CA SER A 244 -3.01 -44.64 -3.71
C SER A 244 -2.44 -43.25 -3.99
N LEU A 245 -1.13 -43.01 -3.79
CA LEU A 245 -0.46 -41.75 -4.12
C LEU A 245 0.24 -41.76 -5.49
N VAL A 246 0.00 -42.76 -6.35
CA VAL A 246 0.63 -42.84 -7.68
C VAL A 246 0.24 -41.67 -8.59
N PHE A 247 -0.92 -41.05 -8.36
CA PHE A 247 -1.33 -39.86 -9.11
C PHE A 247 -0.38 -38.67 -8.89
N LEU A 248 0.40 -38.65 -7.79
CA LEU A 248 1.44 -37.64 -7.49
C LEU A 248 2.84 -38.03 -8.01
N SER A 249 2.97 -39.09 -8.82
CA SER A 249 4.29 -39.60 -9.22
C SER A 249 5.05 -38.73 -10.21
N SER A 250 4.35 -37.86 -10.95
CA SER A 250 4.91 -36.94 -11.92
C SER A 250 3.97 -35.77 -12.16
N THR A 251 4.51 -34.71 -12.76
CA THR A 251 3.77 -33.50 -13.14
C THR A 251 2.58 -33.81 -14.05
N ASP A 252 2.79 -34.63 -15.09
CA ASP A 252 1.74 -35.01 -16.03
C ASP A 252 0.63 -35.84 -15.38
N SER A 253 1.00 -36.81 -14.53
CA SER A 253 0.04 -37.67 -13.81
C SER A 253 -0.82 -36.82 -12.87
N SER A 254 -0.18 -35.95 -12.10
CA SER A 254 -0.84 -35.07 -11.12
C SER A 254 -1.79 -34.11 -11.80
N ARG A 255 -1.32 -33.45 -12.87
CA ARG A 255 -2.12 -32.50 -13.65
C ARG A 255 -3.34 -33.17 -14.26
N LYS A 256 -3.17 -34.34 -14.89
CA LYS A 256 -4.27 -35.07 -15.52
C LYS A 256 -5.32 -35.50 -14.50
N SER A 257 -4.89 -36.03 -13.36
CA SER A 257 -5.77 -36.40 -12.24
C SER A 257 -6.55 -35.19 -11.73
N LEU A 258 -5.86 -34.07 -11.48
CA LEU A 258 -6.49 -32.84 -11.02
C LEU A 258 -7.50 -32.27 -12.03
N GLU A 259 -7.13 -32.20 -13.31
CA GLU A 259 -8.04 -31.70 -14.34
C GLU A 259 -9.29 -32.57 -14.48
N ASN A 260 -9.16 -33.89 -14.35
CA ASN A 260 -10.31 -34.81 -14.34
C ASN A 260 -11.26 -34.51 -13.18
N TYR A 261 -10.73 -34.33 -11.97
CA TYR A 261 -11.52 -33.91 -10.82
C TYR A 261 -12.21 -32.56 -11.07
N LEU A 262 -11.45 -31.54 -11.47
CA LEU A 262 -11.97 -30.17 -11.68
C LEU A 262 -13.09 -30.12 -12.72
N ARG A 263 -13.05 -30.96 -13.76
CA ARG A 263 -14.15 -31.09 -14.75
C ARG A 263 -15.49 -31.44 -14.13
N THR A 264 -15.49 -32.18 -13.02
CA THR A 264 -16.73 -32.60 -12.34
C THR A 264 -17.34 -31.50 -11.48
N THR A 265 -16.55 -30.49 -11.10
CA THR A 265 -16.94 -29.45 -10.14
C THR A 265 -17.97 -28.47 -10.68
N ARG A 266 -18.75 -27.84 -9.77
CA ARG A 266 -19.70 -26.78 -10.12
C ARG A 266 -18.98 -25.51 -10.58
N GLN A 267 -17.80 -25.25 -10.02
CA GLN A 267 -16.95 -24.10 -10.31
C GLN A 267 -16.53 -24.11 -11.79
N TYR A 268 -16.02 -25.24 -12.31
CA TYR A 268 -15.65 -25.33 -13.72
C TYR A 268 -16.86 -25.19 -14.65
N LYS A 269 -17.99 -25.82 -14.33
CA LYS A 269 -19.24 -25.67 -15.09
C LYS A 269 -19.72 -24.21 -15.14
N THR A 270 -19.52 -23.46 -14.05
CA THR A 270 -19.88 -22.03 -13.99
C THR A 270 -18.93 -21.18 -14.84
N LEU A 271 -17.63 -21.48 -14.77
CA LEU A 271 -16.61 -20.82 -15.58
C LEU A 271 -16.85 -21.01 -17.09
N LEU A 272 -17.19 -22.23 -17.52
CA LEU A 272 -17.56 -22.53 -18.91
C LEU A 272 -18.80 -21.75 -19.36
N ARG A 273 -19.87 -21.72 -18.56
CA ARG A 273 -21.09 -20.94 -18.87
C ARG A 273 -20.81 -19.44 -19.01
N LYS A 274 -19.91 -18.89 -18.18
CA LYS A 274 -19.51 -17.49 -18.27
C LYS A 274 -18.76 -17.24 -19.58
N TRP A 275 -17.81 -18.10 -19.92
CA TRP A 275 -17.08 -18.04 -21.19
C TRP A 275 -18.01 -18.16 -22.41
N GLU A 276 -18.97 -19.08 -22.42
CA GLU A 276 -19.95 -19.24 -23.52
C GLU A 276 -20.76 -17.96 -23.78
N LYS A 277 -21.10 -17.22 -22.72
CA LYS A 277 -21.76 -15.92 -22.85
C LYS A 277 -20.81 -14.86 -23.42
N GLN A 278 -19.58 -14.79 -22.91
CA GLN A 278 -18.59 -13.77 -23.31
C GLN A 278 -18.05 -13.99 -24.72
N LYS A 279 -17.94 -15.24 -25.18
CA LYS A 279 -17.50 -15.57 -26.54
C LYS A 279 -18.44 -14.99 -27.61
N LYS A 280 -19.73 -14.80 -27.29
CA LYS A 280 -20.69 -14.18 -28.22
C LYS A 280 -20.31 -12.74 -28.59
N THR A 281 -19.71 -12.02 -27.66
CA THR A 281 -19.25 -10.63 -27.84
C THR A 281 -17.76 -10.55 -28.19
N ASN A 282 -16.98 -11.58 -27.85
CA ASN A 282 -15.56 -11.67 -28.19
C ASN A 282 -15.21 -13.08 -28.73
N PRO A 283 -15.30 -13.30 -30.06
CA PRO A 283 -15.12 -14.62 -30.67
C PRO A 283 -13.73 -15.25 -30.44
N ASN A 284 -12.70 -14.43 -30.20
CA ASN A 284 -11.31 -14.87 -30.02
C ASN A 284 -10.97 -15.26 -28.57
N LEU A 285 -11.95 -15.22 -27.65
CA LEU A 285 -11.72 -15.53 -26.24
C LEU A 285 -11.38 -17.02 -26.04
N ARG A 286 -10.20 -17.30 -25.48
CA ARG A 286 -9.72 -18.67 -25.18
C ARG A 286 -10.72 -19.41 -24.28
N GLN A 287 -11.00 -20.67 -24.61
CA GLN A 287 -11.78 -21.53 -23.73
C GLN A 287 -11.01 -21.81 -22.41
N PRO A 288 -11.65 -21.69 -21.24
CA PRO A 288 -10.99 -21.97 -19.98
C PRO A 288 -10.71 -23.47 -19.81
N ALA A 289 -9.48 -23.78 -19.40
CA ALA A 289 -9.07 -25.11 -18.97
C ALA A 289 -9.59 -25.40 -17.55
N PRO A 290 -9.74 -26.67 -17.15
CA PRO A 290 -10.20 -27.01 -15.79
C PRO A 290 -9.31 -26.40 -14.70
N ILE A 291 -7.99 -26.42 -14.92
CA ILE A 291 -7.02 -25.87 -13.97
C ILE A 291 -7.21 -24.38 -13.69
N ASP A 292 -7.78 -23.63 -14.65
CA ASP A 292 -8.04 -22.19 -14.51
C ASP A 292 -8.97 -21.91 -13.31
N VAL A 293 -9.77 -22.88 -12.85
CA VAL A 293 -10.55 -22.75 -11.61
C VAL A 293 -9.65 -22.55 -10.40
N MET A 294 -8.66 -23.43 -10.21
CA MET A 294 -7.74 -23.32 -9.08
C MET A 294 -6.81 -22.13 -9.22
N THR A 295 -6.33 -21.84 -10.44
CA THR A 295 -5.49 -20.66 -10.68
C THR A 295 -6.22 -19.38 -10.31
N ASN A 296 -7.49 -19.21 -10.73
CA ASN A 296 -8.29 -18.04 -10.37
C ASN A 296 -8.49 -17.88 -8.85
N VAL A 297 -8.69 -18.98 -8.13
CA VAL A 297 -8.83 -18.95 -6.67
C VAL A 297 -7.49 -18.64 -5.99
N LEU A 298 -6.39 -19.20 -6.48
CA LEU A 298 -5.04 -18.91 -5.97
C LEU A 298 -4.65 -17.44 -6.21
N SER A 299 -4.95 -16.89 -7.39
CA SER A 299 -4.74 -15.49 -7.72
C SER A 299 -5.47 -14.56 -6.73
N ARG A 300 -6.75 -14.86 -6.43
CA ARG A 300 -7.52 -14.16 -5.39
C ARG A 300 -6.89 -14.29 -4.01
N ALA A 301 -6.45 -15.49 -3.62
CA ALA A 301 -5.83 -15.75 -2.32
C ALA A 301 -4.51 -14.98 -2.12
N LEU A 302 -3.72 -14.82 -3.18
CA LEU A 302 -2.45 -14.07 -3.17
C LEU A 302 -2.64 -12.56 -3.40
N GLY A 303 -3.84 -12.13 -3.79
CA GLY A 303 -4.10 -10.74 -4.18
C GLY A 303 -3.38 -10.34 -5.47
N VAL A 304 -3.02 -11.30 -6.32
CA VAL A 304 -2.44 -11.05 -7.66
C VAL A 304 -3.56 -11.17 -8.68
N HIS A 305 -3.77 -10.15 -9.51
CA HIS A 305 -4.65 -10.25 -10.66
C HIS A 305 -3.78 -10.64 -11.87
N GLU A 306 -3.65 -11.93 -12.14
CA GLU A 306 -2.84 -12.44 -13.25
C GLU A 306 -3.56 -12.48 -14.61
N PHE A 307 -4.81 -12.01 -14.74
CA PHE A 307 -5.58 -12.17 -15.98
C PHE A 307 -6.45 -11.00 -16.41
N GLU A 308 -6.39 -9.88 -15.70
CA GLU A 308 -6.82 -8.61 -16.26
C GLU A 308 -5.56 -7.96 -16.83
N ASN A 309 -5.56 -7.67 -18.12
CA ASN A 309 -4.57 -6.82 -18.78
C ASN A 309 -4.68 -5.39 -18.21
N ALA A 310 -4.48 -5.22 -16.91
CA ALA A 310 -4.43 -3.95 -16.24
C ALA A 310 -3.08 -3.35 -16.60
N VAL A 311 -3.02 -2.74 -17.78
CA VAL A 311 -1.94 -1.83 -18.08
C VAL A 311 -1.97 -0.78 -16.98
N ALA A 312 -0.85 -0.65 -16.29
CA ALA A 312 -0.78 0.23 -15.16
C ALA A 312 -0.81 1.68 -15.65
N ASP A 313 -1.73 2.47 -15.10
CA ASP A 313 -1.85 3.88 -15.44
C ASP A 313 -0.74 4.66 -14.70
N VAL A 314 -0.40 5.84 -15.20
CA VAL A 314 0.63 6.69 -14.60
C VAL A 314 -0.02 7.94 -14.03
N LEU A 315 0.41 8.30 -12.82
CA LEU A 315 -0.03 9.48 -12.10
C LEU A 315 1.18 10.31 -11.71
N ASP A 316 1.26 11.53 -12.25
CA ASP A 316 2.22 12.54 -11.83
C ASP A 316 1.47 13.66 -11.09
N VAL A 317 1.94 14.02 -9.89
CA VAL A 317 1.33 15.07 -9.07
C VAL A 317 2.38 16.09 -8.69
N THR A 318 2.05 17.36 -8.91
CA THR A 318 2.85 18.52 -8.50
C THR A 318 2.04 19.38 -7.55
N LEU A 319 2.58 19.66 -6.37
CA LEU A 319 2.02 20.59 -5.40
C LEU A 319 2.98 21.76 -5.20
N VAL A 320 2.50 22.98 -5.40
CA VAL A 320 3.26 24.19 -5.04
C VAL A 320 3.26 24.34 -3.52
N CYS A 321 4.44 24.42 -2.91
CA CYS A 321 4.58 24.67 -1.47
C CYS A 321 5.45 25.92 -1.27
N HIS A 322 4.95 26.90 -0.52
CA HIS A 322 5.70 28.15 -0.29
C HIS A 322 6.90 27.99 0.67
N ALA A 323 6.97 26.86 1.37
CA ALA A 323 8.07 26.43 2.23
C ALA A 323 8.33 24.92 2.03
N GLU A 324 9.52 24.48 2.43
CA GLU A 324 9.86 23.06 2.43
C GLU A 324 8.93 22.27 3.37
N PRO A 325 8.26 21.21 2.88
CA PRO A 325 7.46 20.33 3.72
C PRO A 325 8.33 19.65 4.78
N TYR A 326 7.89 19.68 6.04
CA TYR A 326 8.57 18.95 7.12
C TYR A 326 8.13 17.48 7.20
N GLN A 327 6.97 17.14 6.63
CA GLN A 327 6.51 15.77 6.45
C GLN A 327 5.95 15.57 5.04
N THR A 328 6.44 14.55 4.34
CA THR A 328 5.96 14.18 3.01
C THR A 328 6.45 12.80 2.60
N ASN A 329 5.73 12.14 1.69
CA ASN A 329 6.22 11.00 0.92
C ASN A 329 6.56 11.35 -0.55
N GLY A 330 6.64 12.63 -0.87
CA GLY A 330 7.01 13.17 -2.19
C GLY A 330 8.45 13.68 -2.23
N ARG A 331 8.91 14.03 -3.43
CA ARG A 331 10.24 14.61 -3.66
C ARG A 331 10.16 16.13 -3.69
N TRP A 332 10.80 16.78 -2.71
CA TRP A 332 10.91 18.24 -2.67
C TRP A 332 11.89 18.77 -3.73
N ASN A 333 11.50 19.84 -4.41
CA ASN A 333 12.35 20.60 -5.32
C ASN A 333 12.46 22.04 -4.82
N SER A 334 13.61 22.38 -4.21
CA SER A 334 13.87 23.69 -3.61
C SER A 334 13.85 24.84 -4.60
N ASP A 335 14.36 24.62 -5.82
CA ASP A 335 14.54 25.66 -6.84
C ASP A 335 13.19 26.14 -7.37
N LYS A 336 12.27 25.20 -7.58
CA LYS A 336 10.92 25.46 -8.08
C LYS A 336 9.90 25.66 -6.96
N ARG A 337 10.25 25.34 -5.71
CA ARG A 337 9.36 25.31 -4.55
C ARG A 337 8.11 24.45 -4.79
N ILE A 338 8.35 23.24 -5.29
CA ILE A 338 7.29 22.26 -5.58
C ILE A 338 7.62 20.90 -4.97
N LEU A 339 6.58 20.15 -4.67
CA LEU A 339 6.63 18.76 -4.26
C LEU A 339 6.10 17.89 -5.39
N GLU A 340 6.86 16.86 -5.77
CA GLU A 340 6.58 16.01 -6.91
C GLU A 340 6.38 14.55 -6.46
N TRP A 341 5.34 13.90 -7.02
CA TRP A 341 5.14 12.46 -6.96
C TRP A 341 4.97 11.92 -8.37
N SER A 342 5.56 10.75 -8.64
CA SER A 342 5.31 9.98 -9.86
C SER A 342 5.01 8.54 -9.45
N GLN A 343 3.82 8.06 -9.79
CA GLN A 343 3.28 6.81 -9.30
C GLN A 343 2.68 5.99 -10.44
N VAL A 344 2.73 4.68 -10.27
CA VAL A 344 1.99 3.74 -11.10
C VAL A 344 0.73 3.39 -10.33
N ILE A 345 -0.44 3.66 -10.92
CA ILE A 345 -1.74 3.39 -10.31
C ILE A 345 -2.44 2.26 -11.06
N GLU A 346 -2.91 1.27 -10.31
CA GLU A 346 -3.58 0.10 -10.86
C GLU A 346 -5.08 0.15 -10.56
N ASN A 347 -5.89 -0.32 -11.52
CA ASN A 347 -7.32 -0.58 -11.30
C ASN A 347 -7.52 -1.93 -10.61
N SER A 348 -6.81 -2.18 -9.52
CA SER A 348 -6.95 -3.41 -8.75
C SER A 348 -7.54 -3.13 -7.38
N SER A 349 -8.63 -3.82 -7.04
CA SER A 349 -9.16 -3.86 -5.67
C SER A 349 -8.30 -4.69 -4.72
N SER A 350 -7.24 -5.34 -5.22
CA SER A 350 -6.34 -6.16 -4.40
C SER A 350 -5.17 -5.39 -3.79
N LYS A 351 -4.96 -4.12 -4.21
CA LYS A 351 -3.90 -3.24 -3.72
C LYS A 351 -4.47 -2.10 -2.88
N LEU A 352 -3.65 -1.65 -1.92
CA LEU A 352 -3.93 -0.42 -1.20
C LEU A 352 -3.96 0.77 -2.19
N PRO A 353 -4.76 1.80 -1.91
CA PRO A 353 -4.73 3.04 -2.67
C PRO A 353 -3.33 3.63 -2.73
N THR A 354 -2.97 4.22 -3.87
CA THR A 354 -1.82 5.13 -3.91
C THR A 354 -2.13 6.31 -3.00
N PHE A 355 -1.28 6.57 -2.00
CA PHE A 355 -1.50 7.62 -1.01
C PHE A 355 -0.40 8.67 -1.10
N LEU A 356 -0.77 9.93 -1.29
CA LEU A 356 0.14 11.07 -1.33
C LEU A 356 -0.18 11.98 -0.14
N PHE A 357 0.83 12.47 0.57
CA PHE A 357 0.61 13.44 1.65
C PHE A 357 1.76 14.44 1.80
N ALA A 358 1.43 15.63 2.29
CA ALA A 358 2.39 16.67 2.61
C ALA A 358 1.87 17.57 3.75
N ALA A 359 2.76 17.94 4.65
CA ALA A 359 2.53 18.96 5.67
C ALA A 359 3.67 19.99 5.61
N TRP A 360 3.30 21.27 5.53
CA TRP A 360 4.26 22.38 5.49
C TRP A 360 3.72 23.57 6.27
N ALA A 361 4.64 24.41 6.75
CA ALA A 361 4.29 25.58 7.54
C ALA A 361 5.14 26.77 7.11
N VAL A 362 4.54 27.96 7.18
CA VAL A 362 5.17 29.23 6.88
C VAL A 362 5.07 30.09 8.13
N ALA A 363 6.19 30.21 8.85
CA ALA A 363 6.24 31.05 10.04
C ALA A 363 6.05 32.53 9.68
N ASN A 364 5.25 33.26 10.47
CA ASN A 364 5.22 34.72 10.40
C ASN A 364 6.45 35.28 11.13
N GLU A 365 7.61 35.19 10.49
CA GLU A 365 8.88 35.56 11.11
C GLU A 365 8.88 36.99 11.66
N ALA A 366 8.24 37.92 10.94
CA ALA A 366 8.17 39.32 11.34
C ALA A 366 7.41 39.47 12.67
N ALA A 367 6.22 38.88 12.78
CA ALA A 367 5.43 38.92 14.01
C ALA A 367 6.15 38.20 15.17
N GLN A 368 6.73 37.02 14.91
CA GLN A 368 7.44 36.28 15.95
C GLN A 368 8.67 37.04 16.47
N LYS A 369 9.51 37.58 15.57
CA LYS A 369 10.68 38.39 15.96
C LYS A 369 10.25 39.67 16.68
N ALA A 370 9.16 40.31 16.27
CA ALA A 370 8.63 41.50 16.94
C ALA A 370 8.13 41.23 18.37
N ARG A 371 7.60 40.02 18.65
CA ARG A 371 7.03 39.64 19.95
C ARG A 371 8.06 38.99 20.88
N PHE A 372 8.89 38.11 20.33
CA PHE A 372 9.78 37.21 21.07
C PHE A 372 11.28 37.50 20.87
N GLY A 373 11.64 38.31 19.87
CA GLY A 373 13.04 38.58 19.49
C GLY A 373 13.65 37.48 18.61
N GLN A 374 12.95 36.37 18.42
CA GLN A 374 13.35 35.23 17.61
C GLN A 374 12.12 34.47 17.10
N ILE A 375 12.34 33.49 16.24
CA ILE A 375 11.30 32.54 15.82
C ILE A 375 11.17 31.49 16.94
N VAL A 376 9.96 31.30 17.46
CA VAL A 376 9.65 30.35 18.55
C VAL A 376 8.74 29.21 18.09
N LEU A 377 8.11 29.37 16.92
CA LEU A 377 7.26 28.36 16.28
C LEU A 377 7.63 28.23 14.80
N GLU A 378 8.03 27.03 14.42
CA GLU A 378 8.26 26.62 13.03
C GLU A 378 7.90 25.15 12.83
N LYS A 379 7.65 24.75 11.58
CA LYS A 379 7.39 23.35 11.17
C LYS A 379 6.36 22.67 12.09
N GLU A 380 6.68 21.52 12.68
CA GLU A 380 5.80 20.71 13.54
C GLU A 380 5.30 21.48 14.78
N SER A 381 6.12 22.36 15.35
CA SER A 381 5.70 23.16 16.51
C SER A 381 4.65 24.19 16.14
N LEU A 382 4.76 24.79 14.95
CA LEU A 382 3.76 25.71 14.42
C LEU A 382 2.47 24.97 14.04
N GLU A 383 2.57 23.76 13.50
CA GLU A 383 1.41 22.89 13.24
C GLU A 383 0.63 22.59 14.53
N ALA A 384 1.31 22.05 15.54
CA ALA A 384 0.68 21.74 16.82
C ALA A 384 0.06 23.00 17.45
N TYR A 385 0.71 24.15 17.34
CA TYR A 385 0.19 25.43 17.84
C TYR A 385 -1.08 25.84 17.10
N ALA A 386 -1.08 25.77 15.76
CA ALA A 386 -2.24 26.14 14.96
C ALA A 386 -3.45 25.25 15.26
N PHE A 387 -3.25 23.94 15.43
CA PHE A 387 -4.32 23.02 15.80
C PHE A 387 -4.86 23.25 17.21
N TRP A 388 -4.00 23.60 18.18
CA TRP A 388 -4.46 24.02 19.50
C TRP A 388 -5.25 25.34 19.42
N TYR A 389 -4.72 26.34 18.72
CA TYR A 389 -5.37 27.65 18.58
C TYR A 389 -6.78 27.52 17.94
N LYS A 390 -6.95 26.61 16.98
CA LYS A 390 -8.26 26.32 16.36
C LYS A 390 -9.28 25.65 17.31
N GLN A 391 -8.83 25.06 18.41
CA GLN A 391 -9.73 24.50 19.44
C GLN A 391 -10.23 25.56 20.42
N LEU A 392 -9.59 26.74 20.48
CA LEU A 392 -10.06 27.87 21.26
C LEU A 392 -11.37 28.41 20.68
N ASN A 393 -12.29 28.80 21.55
CA ASN A 393 -13.47 29.55 21.12
C ASN A 393 -13.08 30.99 20.68
N ALA A 394 -13.99 31.70 20.01
CA ALA A 394 -13.69 33.02 19.45
C ALA A 394 -13.18 34.05 20.49
N LEU A 395 -13.73 34.02 21.72
CA LEU A 395 -13.30 34.90 22.80
C LEU A 395 -11.88 34.57 23.27
N GLN A 396 -11.58 33.27 23.43
CA GLN A 396 -10.24 32.81 23.79
C GLN A 396 -9.21 33.13 22.69
N GLN A 397 -9.57 32.99 21.41
CA GLN A 397 -8.69 33.39 20.30
C GLN A 397 -8.35 34.88 20.38
N GLU A 398 -9.35 35.73 20.58
CA GLU A 398 -9.16 37.18 20.74
C GLU A 398 -8.28 37.53 21.95
N GLU A 399 -8.54 36.90 23.12
CA GLU A 399 -7.72 37.10 24.32
C GLU A 399 -6.27 36.66 24.11
N TRP A 400 -6.06 35.54 23.43
CA TRP A 400 -4.74 35.01 23.13
C TRP A 400 -3.97 35.90 22.17
N ASP A 401 -4.60 36.34 21.08
CA ASP A 401 -3.96 37.22 20.11
C ASP A 401 -3.63 38.59 20.73
N ALA A 402 -4.54 39.18 21.51
CA ALA A 402 -4.27 40.42 22.23
C ALA A 402 -3.10 40.28 23.22
N PHE A 403 -3.02 39.12 23.89
CA PHE A 403 -1.88 38.81 24.74
C PHE A 403 -0.58 38.74 23.94
N LEU A 404 -0.55 37.98 22.84
CA LEU A 404 0.64 37.86 21.97
C LEU A 404 1.08 39.21 21.41
N GLU A 405 0.15 40.08 21.04
CA GLU A 405 0.45 41.44 20.55
C GLU A 405 1.02 42.36 21.63
N SER A 406 0.69 42.12 22.91
CA SER A 406 1.24 42.88 24.05
C SER A 406 2.68 42.49 24.41
N LEU A 407 3.19 41.39 23.84
CA LEU A 407 4.53 40.91 24.09
C LEU A 407 5.55 41.75 23.33
N THR A 408 6.63 42.08 24.03
CA THR A 408 7.81 42.73 23.46
C THR A 408 9.06 42.04 23.98
N PRO A 409 10.12 41.92 23.16
CA PRO A 409 11.38 41.34 23.59
C PRO A 409 11.96 42.12 24.78
N GLY A 410 12.44 41.42 25.80
CA GLY A 410 13.02 42.06 26.98
C GLY A 410 13.02 41.19 28.23
N PRO A 411 13.59 41.70 29.35
CA PRO A 411 13.78 40.94 30.59
C PRO A 411 12.48 40.44 31.22
N GLU A 412 11.37 41.18 31.03
CA GLU A 412 10.06 40.82 31.58
C GLU A 412 9.26 39.87 30.68
N LEU A 413 9.73 39.52 29.48
CA LEU A 413 8.99 38.73 28.50
C LEU A 413 8.53 37.38 29.08
N ARG A 414 9.46 36.62 29.67
CA ARG A 414 9.16 35.31 30.28
C ARG A 414 8.13 35.43 31.40
N LYS A 415 8.26 36.45 32.25
CA LYS A 415 7.32 36.69 33.36
C LYS A 415 5.91 37.04 32.86
N LYS A 416 5.80 37.82 31.78
CA LYS A 416 4.50 38.10 31.13
C LYS A 416 3.86 36.83 30.56
N ILE A 417 4.66 35.96 29.94
CA ILE A 417 4.19 34.66 29.42
C ILE A 417 3.68 33.78 30.55
N ALA A 418 4.46 33.59 31.61
CA ALA A 418 4.07 32.83 32.80
C ALA A 418 2.74 33.30 33.41
N ALA A 419 2.50 34.61 33.41
CA ALA A 419 1.35 35.23 34.07
C ALA A 419 0.04 35.19 33.28
N PHE A 420 0.06 34.87 31.98
CA PHE A 420 -1.17 34.86 31.17
C PHE A 420 -2.16 33.77 31.64
N MET A 421 -3.44 34.15 31.71
CA MET A 421 -4.57 33.26 31.94
C MET A 421 -5.80 33.78 31.17
N PHE A 422 -6.59 32.87 30.57
CA PHE A 422 -7.88 33.21 29.96
C PHE A 422 -8.90 33.67 31.01
N LYS A 423 -9.69 34.71 30.70
CA LYS A 423 -10.66 35.29 31.64
C LYS A 423 -11.87 34.38 31.90
N THR A 424 -12.22 33.51 30.95
CA THR A 424 -13.42 32.64 31.00
C THR A 424 -13.11 31.17 31.22
N SER A 425 -12.03 30.85 31.93
CA SER A 425 -11.63 29.45 32.20
C SER A 425 -12.62 28.75 33.17
N THR A 426 -13.69 28.15 32.64
CA THR A 426 -14.47 27.15 33.38
C THR A 426 -13.74 25.80 33.40
N PRO A 427 -13.83 24.99 34.48
CA PRO A 427 -13.04 23.76 34.66
C PRO A 427 -13.27 22.65 33.63
N THR A 428 -14.29 22.78 32.77
CA THR A 428 -14.78 21.71 31.88
C THR A 428 -14.51 21.93 30.39
N GLU A 429 -13.82 23.01 29.98
CA GLU A 429 -13.49 23.24 28.56
C GLU A 429 -11.99 23.01 28.25
N PRO A 430 -11.66 22.20 27.22
CA PRO A 430 -10.29 21.78 26.97
C PRO A 430 -9.56 22.77 26.06
N ALA A 431 -8.82 23.71 26.66
CA ALA A 431 -7.59 24.28 26.11
C ALA A 431 -6.98 25.27 27.13
N ASP A 432 -6.22 24.75 28.09
CA ASP A 432 -5.33 25.60 28.89
C ASP A 432 -4.15 26.07 28.03
N ALA A 433 -3.78 27.36 28.15
CA ALA A 433 -2.62 27.95 27.50
C ALA A 433 -1.28 27.42 28.02
N THR A 434 -1.28 26.67 29.14
CA THR A 434 -0.07 26.15 29.79
C THR A 434 0.90 25.44 28.83
N THR A 435 0.42 24.61 27.91
CA THR A 435 1.30 23.91 26.94
C THR A 435 2.15 24.89 26.14
N TRP A 436 1.53 25.94 25.59
CA TRP A 436 2.22 26.90 24.72
C TRP A 436 3.01 27.94 25.51
N LYS A 437 2.53 28.32 26.70
CA LYS A 437 3.33 29.10 27.64
C LYS A 437 4.65 28.41 27.95
N ASN A 438 4.60 27.12 28.33
CA ASN A 438 5.78 26.33 28.64
C ASN A 438 6.71 26.18 27.42
N HIS A 439 6.15 25.94 26.23
CA HIS A 439 6.93 25.88 24.99
C HIS A 439 7.68 27.19 24.73
N PHE A 440 7.00 28.34 24.80
CA PHE A 440 7.65 29.63 24.59
C PHE A 440 8.74 29.91 25.63
N GLU A 441 8.48 29.62 26.91
CA GLU A 441 9.49 29.78 27.97
C GLU A 441 10.71 28.90 27.74
N GLN A 442 10.51 27.64 27.34
CA GLN A 442 11.58 26.70 27.06
C GLN A 442 12.46 27.20 25.90
N VAL A 443 11.86 27.59 24.77
CA VAL A 443 12.63 28.08 23.61
C VAL A 443 13.35 29.39 23.94
N LEU A 444 12.71 30.31 24.67
CA LEU A 444 13.35 31.56 25.12
C LEU A 444 14.49 31.32 26.11
N SER A 445 14.44 30.25 26.90
CA SER A 445 15.50 29.93 27.87
C SER A 445 16.78 29.44 27.19
N GLN A 446 16.65 28.62 26.16
CA GLN A 446 17.77 28.05 25.41
C GLN A 446 18.58 29.11 24.65
N SER A 447 17.93 30.19 24.21
CA SER A 447 18.60 31.31 23.53
C SER A 447 19.30 32.30 24.46
N SER A 448 19.11 32.16 25.79
CA SER A 448 19.73 33.02 26.81
C SER A 448 20.98 32.43 27.47
N GLU A 449 21.37 31.20 27.11
CA GLU A 449 22.70 30.68 27.45
C GLU A 449 23.73 31.23 26.45
N PRO A 450 24.81 31.90 26.90
CA PRO A 450 25.88 32.26 26.00
C PRO A 450 26.48 30.98 25.42
N SER A 451 26.60 30.93 24.09
CA SER A 451 27.41 29.93 23.41
C SER A 451 28.81 29.92 24.03
N GLY A 452 29.08 28.95 24.89
CA GLY A 452 30.42 28.69 25.38
C GLY A 452 31.33 28.40 24.20
N ASP A 453 32.52 29.02 24.23
CA ASP A 453 33.57 28.90 23.23
C ASP A 453 33.75 27.48 22.66
N PRO A 454 34.07 27.33 21.36
CA PRO A 454 34.38 26.06 20.74
C PRO A 454 35.80 25.63 21.12
N ALA A 455 35.99 25.09 22.32
CA ALA A 455 37.26 24.49 22.71
C ALA A 455 37.07 23.40 23.77
N THR A 456 36.63 22.22 23.32
CA THR A 456 37.15 20.92 23.78
C THR A 456 36.48 19.83 22.97
N MET A 457 37.17 19.36 21.92
CA MET A 457 36.89 18.06 21.33
C MET A 457 37.34 16.97 22.31
N PRO A 458 36.47 16.02 22.71
CA PRO A 458 36.92 14.72 23.14
C PRO A 458 37.06 13.85 21.89
N THR A 459 38.30 13.48 21.62
CA THR A 459 38.73 12.50 20.62
C THR A 459 37.82 11.27 20.62
N THR A 460 37.11 11.05 19.52
CA THR A 460 36.38 9.80 19.26
C THR A 460 37.39 8.67 19.13
N GLN A 461 37.51 7.84 20.17
CA GLN A 461 38.20 6.56 20.06
C GLN A 461 37.41 5.65 19.12
N SER A 462 38.04 5.34 18.00
CA SER A 462 37.73 4.26 17.07
C SER A 462 37.52 2.93 17.82
N THR A 463 36.28 2.47 17.92
CA THR A 463 35.98 1.06 18.20
C THR A 463 36.24 0.24 16.94
N GLN A 464 37.38 -0.44 16.92
CA GLN A 464 37.64 -1.56 16.00
C GLN A 464 36.73 -2.76 16.34
N PRO A 465 36.39 -3.60 15.34
CA PRO A 465 35.60 -4.81 15.56
C PRO A 465 36.49 -5.96 16.06
N THR A 466 36.11 -6.57 17.17
CA THR A 466 36.72 -7.80 17.67
C THR A 466 36.23 -9.00 16.87
N HIS A 467 37.12 -9.53 16.04
CA HIS A 467 37.11 -10.94 15.67
C HIS A 467 37.19 -11.80 16.93
N ASN A 468 36.29 -12.78 17.06
CA ASN A 468 36.59 -13.98 17.85
C ASN A 468 36.23 -15.22 17.02
N LYS A 469 37.28 -15.91 16.59
CA LYS A 469 37.24 -17.31 16.20
C LYS A 469 37.32 -18.14 17.48
N ARG A 470 36.38 -19.08 17.64
CA ARG A 470 36.69 -20.46 18.03
C ARG A 470 35.63 -21.38 17.44
#